data_AF-A0A949MK85-F1
#
_entry.id   AF-A0A949MK85-F1
#
_cell.length_a   1.000
_cell.length_b   1.000
_cell.length_c   1.000
_cell.angle_alpha   90.00
_cell.angle_beta   90.00
_cell.angle_gamma   90.00
#
_symmetry.space_group_name_H-M   'P 1'
#
loop_
_entity.id
_entity.type
_entity.pdbx_description
1 polymer ?
#
loop_
_entity_poly.entity_id
_entity_poly.type
_entity_poly.pdbx_seq_one_letter_code
_entity_poly.pdbx_strand_id
1 'polypeptide(L)'
;MSFKMKAVSLVAAGVVAGAFGTIGVQAIARSAMSPLPLEEMQQFAAVYSLIKTRYVEPTNDHKLMDDAISGMVSSLDAHSQFMDKKTYKEFREGYSGKFGGVGMEV
;
A
#
# COMPACT_ATOMS: atom_id res chain seq x y z
N MET A 1 -17.89 37.86 41.54
CA MET A 1 -16.98 37.77 40.37
C MET A 1 -16.06 36.54 40.36
N SER A 2 -16.10 35.61 41.34
CA SER A 2 -15.14 34.48 41.41
C SER A 2 -15.53 33.24 40.58
N PHE A 3 -16.83 32.99 40.39
CA PHE A 3 -17.32 31.78 39.72
C PHE A 3 -17.04 31.75 38.21
N LYS A 4 -17.18 32.89 37.52
CA LYS A 4 -16.92 32.99 36.07
C LYS A 4 -15.44 32.79 35.72
N MET A 5 -14.50 33.23 36.58
CA MET A 5 -13.05 33.02 36.37
C MET A 5 -12.66 31.54 36.52
N LYS A 6 -13.24 30.81 37.48
CA LYS A 6 -12.98 29.37 37.67
C LYS A 6 -13.52 28.52 36.52
N ALA A 7 -14.65 28.92 35.94
CA ALA A 7 -15.22 28.23 34.78
C ALA A 7 -14.34 28.40 33.52
N VAL A 8 -13.83 29.62 33.30
CA VAL A 8 -12.93 29.90 32.16
C VAL A 8 -11.61 29.14 32.28
N SER A 9 -11.03 29.03 33.48
CA SER A 9 -9.80 28.26 33.68
C SER A 9 -9.98 26.76 33.42
N LEU A 10 -11.15 26.20 33.74
CA LEU A 10 -11.42 24.77 33.59
C LEU A 10 -11.63 24.39 32.11
N VAL A 11 -12.32 25.25 31.35
CA VAL A 11 -12.48 25.09 29.90
C VAL A 11 -11.14 25.22 29.17
N ALA A 12 -10.31 26.20 29.54
CA ALA A 12 -8.98 26.37 28.96
C ALA A 12 -8.08 25.15 29.19
N ALA A 13 -8.09 24.57 30.41
CA ALA A 13 -7.35 23.36 30.72
C ALA A 13 -7.82 22.14 29.90
N GLY A 14 -9.14 22.00 29.69
CA GLY A 14 -9.71 20.93 28.87
C GLY A 14 -9.32 21.02 27.39
N VAL A 15 -9.29 22.22 26.82
CA VAL A 15 -8.84 22.44 25.42
C VAL A 15 -7.36 22.09 25.25
N VAL A 16 -6.53 22.49 26.21
CA VAL A 16 -5.09 22.18 26.19
C VAL A 16 -4.87 20.66 26.31
N ALA A 17 -5.54 19.99 27.25
CA ALA A 17 -5.45 18.54 27.40
C ALA A 17 -5.96 17.78 26.16
N GLY A 18 -7.05 18.25 25.53
CA GLY A 18 -7.57 17.69 24.29
C GLY A 18 -6.59 17.85 23.10
N ALA A 19 -5.95 19.01 22.99
CA ALA A 19 -4.93 19.26 21.97
C ALA A 19 -3.67 18.40 22.17
N PHE A 20 -3.25 18.16 23.41
CA PHE A 20 -2.13 17.25 23.70
C PHE A 20 -2.51 15.77 23.46
N GLY A 21 -3.75 15.39 23.76
CA GLY A 21 -4.25 14.03 23.51
C GLY A 21 -4.25 13.64 22.04
N THR A 22 -4.67 14.54 21.14
CA THR A 22 -4.69 14.27 19.69
C THR A 22 -3.29 14.12 19.09
N ILE A 23 -2.29 14.86 19.59
CA ILE A 23 -0.90 14.73 19.15
C ILE A 23 -0.30 13.39 19.61
N GLY A 24 -0.56 12.99 20.86
CA GLY A 24 -0.04 11.74 21.42
C GLY A 24 -0.56 10.49 20.72
N VAL A 25 -1.85 10.46 20.36
CA VAL A 25 -2.47 9.30 19.67
C VAL A 25 -1.92 9.11 18.25
N GLN A 26 -1.68 10.21 17.52
CA GLN A 26 -1.11 10.15 16.17
C GLN A 26 0.35 9.65 16.15
N ALA A 27 1.14 9.99 17.19
CA ALA A 27 2.53 9.55 17.31
C ALA A 27 2.66 8.03 17.58
N ILE A 28 1.75 7.48 18.39
CA ILE A 28 1.72 6.05 18.71
C ILE A 28 1.32 5.21 17.48
N ALA A 29 0.34 5.67 16.71
CA ALA A 29 -0.09 4.99 15.48
C ALA A 29 1.00 4.91 14.41
N ARG A 30 1.85 5.94 14.29
CA ARG A 30 3.00 5.94 13.37
C ARG A 30 4.14 5.03 13.84
N SER A 31 4.31 4.87 15.15
CA SER A 31 5.36 4.03 15.73
C SER A 31 5.09 2.52 15.57
N ALA A 32 3.83 2.13 15.32
CA ALA A 32 3.44 0.75 15.05
C ALA A 32 3.79 0.29 13.62
N MET A 33 4.10 1.21 12.71
CA MET A 33 4.62 0.86 11.39
C MET A 33 6.15 0.82 11.45
N SER A 34 6.73 -0.34 11.17
CA SER A 34 8.18 -0.46 10.99
C SER A 34 8.65 0.59 9.97
N PRO A 35 9.75 1.32 10.25
CA PRO A 35 10.34 2.24 9.27
C PRO A 35 10.59 1.52 7.95
N LEU A 36 10.33 2.21 6.83
CA LEU A 36 10.63 1.65 5.52
C LEU A 36 12.14 1.34 5.39
N PRO A 37 12.51 0.18 4.83
CA PRO A 37 13.90 -0.20 4.60
C PRO A 37 14.50 0.63 3.45
N LEU A 38 15.02 1.82 3.79
CA LEU A 38 15.46 2.81 2.81
C LEU A 38 16.66 2.35 1.96
N GLU A 39 17.56 1.55 2.53
CA GLU A 39 18.75 1.04 1.85
C GLU A 39 18.36 0.04 0.75
N GLU A 40 17.48 -0.89 1.07
CA GLU A 40 16.96 -1.92 0.18
C GLU A 40 16.13 -1.30 -0.95
N MET A 41 15.35 -0.25 -0.64
CA MET A 41 14.62 0.50 -1.66
C MET A 41 15.56 1.22 -2.63
N GLN A 42 16.66 1.79 -2.14
CA GLN A 42 17.68 2.41 -3.00
C GLN A 42 18.38 1.37 -3.88
N GLN A 43 18.70 0.21 -3.32
CA GLN A 43 19.28 -0.90 -4.08
C GLN A 43 18.34 -1.38 -5.19
N PHE A 44 17.06 -1.57 -4.88
CA PHE A 44 16.05 -1.94 -5.87
C PHE A 44 15.95 -0.90 -7.00
N ALA A 45 15.89 0.39 -6.66
CA ALA A 45 15.84 1.48 -7.63
C ALA A 45 17.10 1.53 -8.52
N ALA A 46 18.28 1.26 -7.95
CA ALA A 46 19.54 1.21 -8.69
C ALA A 46 19.54 0.06 -9.73
N VAL A 47 19.09 -1.13 -9.34
CA VAL A 47 18.97 -2.28 -10.25
C VAL A 47 17.95 -2.01 -11.36
N TYR A 48 16.79 -1.45 -11.01
CA TYR A 48 15.78 -1.06 -11.99
C TYR A 48 16.33 -0.06 -13.03
N SER A 49 17.03 0.97 -12.57
CA SER A 49 17.68 1.96 -13.44
C SER A 49 18.74 1.34 -14.34
N LEU A 50 19.52 0.39 -13.81
CA LEU A 50 20.53 -0.33 -14.58
C LEU A 50 19.91 -1.15 -15.71
N ILE A 51 18.80 -1.84 -15.45
CA ILE A 51 18.04 -2.57 -16.49
C ILE A 51 17.55 -1.60 -17.55
N LYS A 52 16.90 -0.50 -17.15
CA LYS A 52 16.36 0.51 -18.08
C LYS A 52 17.41 1.14 -19.01
N THR A 53 18.63 1.32 -18.52
CA THR A 53 19.69 2.05 -19.23
C THR A 53 20.66 1.15 -19.98
N ARG A 54 20.81 -0.11 -19.56
CA ARG A 54 21.82 -1.04 -20.11
C ARG A 54 21.23 -2.24 -20.83
N TYR A 55 19.92 -2.47 -20.76
CA TYR A 55 19.30 -3.57 -21.48
C TYR A 55 19.28 -3.29 -22.98
N VAL A 56 19.43 -4.36 -23.76
CA VAL A 56 19.62 -4.30 -25.22
C VAL A 56 18.36 -3.88 -25.97
N GLU A 57 17.19 -4.10 -25.39
CA GLU A 57 15.88 -3.79 -25.97
C GLU A 57 15.12 -2.73 -25.15
N PRO A 58 14.18 -1.99 -25.77
CA PRO A 58 13.29 -1.10 -25.05
C PRO A 58 12.43 -1.86 -24.03
N THR A 59 12.55 -1.51 -22.75
CA THR A 59 11.74 -2.12 -21.69
C THR A 59 10.49 -1.28 -21.37
N ASN A 60 9.37 -1.95 -21.14
CA ASN A 60 8.13 -1.34 -20.66
C ASN A 60 8.10 -1.28 -19.12
N ASP A 61 7.90 -0.09 -18.55
CA ASP A 61 7.97 0.17 -17.10
C ASP A 61 6.89 -0.56 -16.31
N HIS A 62 5.67 -0.58 -16.83
CA HIS A 62 4.55 -1.27 -16.20
C HIS A 62 4.82 -2.77 -16.13
N LYS A 63 5.27 -3.34 -17.27
CA LYS A 63 5.61 -4.77 -17.34
C LYS A 63 6.75 -5.12 -16.38
N LEU A 64 7.81 -4.30 -16.34
CA LEU A 64 8.97 -4.56 -15.48
C LEU A 64 8.61 -4.50 -13.99
N MET A 65 7.69 -3.62 -13.60
CA MET A 65 7.15 -3.60 -12.23
C MET A 65 6.25 -4.80 -11.93
N ASP A 66 5.33 -5.16 -12.82
CA ASP A 66 4.47 -6.34 -12.62
C ASP A 66 5.30 -7.62 -12.49
N ASP A 67 6.33 -7.77 -13.33
CA ASP A 67 7.24 -8.92 -13.30
C ASP A 67 8.05 -8.93 -11.98
N ALA A 68 8.50 -7.77 -11.49
CA ALA A 68 9.19 -7.67 -10.20
C ALA A 68 8.29 -8.03 -9.02
N ILE A 69 7.05 -7.53 -8.99
CA ILE A 69 6.07 -7.85 -7.95
C ILE A 69 5.71 -9.34 -8.00
N SER A 70 5.48 -9.88 -9.20
CA SER A 70 5.20 -11.30 -9.41
C SER A 70 6.33 -12.19 -8.91
N GLY A 71 7.59 -11.82 -9.19
CA GLY A 71 8.76 -12.50 -8.65
C GLY A 71 8.83 -12.47 -7.12
N MET A 72 8.56 -11.32 -6.50
CA MET A 72 8.53 -11.21 -5.03
C MET A 72 7.42 -12.07 -4.42
N VAL A 73 6.20 -12.01 -4.96
CA VAL A 73 5.05 -12.76 -4.42
C VAL A 73 5.22 -14.27 -4.59
N SER A 74 5.69 -14.72 -5.76
CA SER A 74 5.95 -16.15 -6.01
C SER A 74 7.09 -16.71 -5.16
N SER A 75 7.98 -15.85 -4.65
CA SER A 75 9.05 -16.28 -3.74
C SER A 75 8.58 -16.50 -2.30
N LEU A 76 7.39 -16.04 -1.92
CA LEU A 76 6.87 -16.16 -0.55
C LEU A 76 6.45 -17.60 -0.23
N ASP A 77 5.64 -18.20 -1.10
CA ASP A 77 5.20 -19.58 -0.99
C ASP A 77 4.67 -20.12 -2.34
N ALA A 78 4.45 -21.43 -2.44
CA ALA A 78 4.06 -22.12 -3.67
C ALA A 78 2.63 -21.80 -4.19
N HIS A 79 1.82 -21.13 -3.38
CA HIS A 79 0.43 -20.76 -3.69
C HIS A 79 0.23 -19.25 -3.85
N SER A 80 1.18 -18.44 -3.40
CA SER A 80 1.18 -17.00 -3.55
C SER A 80 1.42 -16.61 -5.00
N GLN A 81 0.45 -15.91 -5.58
CA GLN A 81 0.52 -15.40 -6.95
C GLN A 81 0.06 -13.95 -7.01
N PHE A 82 0.83 -13.12 -7.73
CA PHE A 82 0.41 -11.77 -8.09
C PHE A 82 -0.51 -11.83 -9.31
N MET A 83 -1.65 -11.16 -9.25
CA MET A 83 -2.56 -11.02 -10.38
C MET A 83 -2.62 -9.57 -10.81
N ASP A 84 -2.26 -9.30 -12.06
CA ASP A 84 -2.50 -7.99 -12.65
C ASP A 84 -4.02 -7.73 -12.79
N LYS A 85 -4.39 -6.48 -13.10
CA LYS A 85 -5.79 -6.07 -13.21
C LYS A 85 -6.59 -6.89 -14.22
N LYS A 86 -5.96 -7.30 -15.33
CA LYS A 86 -6.59 -8.07 -16.40
C LYS A 86 -6.78 -9.52 -15.94
N THR A 87 -5.72 -10.17 -15.45
CA THR A 87 -5.78 -11.54 -14.93
C THR A 87 -6.78 -11.67 -13.79
N TYR A 88 -6.81 -10.71 -12.87
CA TYR A 88 -7.78 -10.70 -11.78
C TYR A 88 -9.23 -10.57 -12.28
N LYS A 89 -9.45 -9.76 -13.34
CA LYS A 89 -10.77 -9.61 -13.95
C LYS A 89 -11.23 -10.92 -14.60
N GLU A 90 -10.36 -11.56 -15.39
CA GLU A 90 -10.63 -12.84 -16.05
C GLU A 90 -10.88 -13.96 -15.02
N PHE A 91 -10.05 -14.03 -13.98
CA PHE A 91 -10.24 -14.92 -12.83
C PHE A 91 -11.64 -14.71 -12.24
N ARG A 92 -12.00 -13.48 -11.89
CA ARG A 92 -13.32 -13.17 -11.32
C ARG A 92 -14.47 -13.50 -12.27
N GLU A 93 -14.31 -13.30 -13.57
CA GLU A 93 -15.32 -13.66 -14.58
C GLU A 93 -15.53 -15.17 -14.67
N GLY A 94 -14.44 -15.96 -14.64
CA GLY A 94 -14.49 -17.42 -14.59
C GLY A 94 -15.18 -17.97 -13.32
N TYR A 95 -14.89 -17.39 -12.15
CA TYR A 95 -15.54 -17.80 -10.89
C TYR A 95 -16.99 -17.33 -10.77
N SER A 96 -17.32 -16.17 -11.33
CA SER A 96 -18.69 -15.64 -11.28
C SER A 96 -19.63 -16.27 -12.31
N GLY A 97 -19.14 -17.19 -13.14
CA GLY A 97 -19.93 -17.89 -14.17
C GLY A 97 -20.49 -16.96 -15.25
N LYS A 98 -20.00 -15.71 -15.33
CA LYS A 98 -20.42 -14.73 -16.34
C LYS A 98 -19.57 -14.89 -17.59
N PHE A 99 -19.60 -16.08 -18.20
CA PHE A 99 -19.10 -16.25 -19.57
C PHE A 99 -20.03 -15.47 -20.50
N GLY A 100 -19.70 -14.22 -20.80
CA GLY A 100 -20.39 -13.43 -21.80
C GLY A 100 -20.07 -13.94 -23.19
N GLY A 101 -20.63 -15.08 -23.60
CA GLY A 101 -20.40 -15.63 -24.94
C GLY A 101 -20.83 -17.08 -25.09
N VAL A 102 -22.03 -17.26 -25.67
CA VAL A 102 -22.57 -18.44 -26.39
C VAL A 102 -22.13 -19.82 -25.87
N GLY A 103 -23.06 -20.46 -25.16
CA GLY A 103 -22.97 -21.87 -24.82
C GLY A 103 -22.98 -22.76 -26.06
N MET A 104 -21.81 -23.18 -26.50
CA MET A 104 -21.65 -24.40 -27.28
C MET A 104 -21.13 -25.49 -26.38
N GLU A 105 -22.08 -26.29 -25.90
CA GLU A 105 -21.88 -27.64 -25.40
C GLU A 105 -21.44 -28.52 -26.58
N VAL A 106 -20.36 -29.29 -26.38
CA VAL A 106 -20.02 -30.47 -27.19
C VAL A 106 -20.06 -31.69 -26.31
#